data_AF-A0A2K0U982-F1
#
_entry.id   AF-A0A2K0U982-F1
#
_cell.length_a   1.000
_cell.length_b   1.000
_cell.length_c   1.000
_cell.angle_alpha   90.00
_cell.angle_beta   90.00
_cell.angle_gamma   90.00
#
_symmetry.space_group_name_H-M   'P 1'
#
loop_
_entity.id
_entity.type
_entity.pdbx_description
1 polymer ?
#
loop_
_entity_poly.entity_id
_entity_poly.type
_entity_poly.pdbx_seq_one_letter_code
_entity_poly.pdbx_strand_id
1 'polypeptide(L)'
;MASLFASSGDGLASRLGLSPWVLYSAAGFTAYALLCSSLRFQRLRTMRKRLNYPDRESLSRMTNEDAQKIVSYISLYEFPLLYDFSLRFAIFKTYAVDNIGNLLYKVSDLARPAKASKRYDDTQVLFASYAEFPPGSEYLAKSIARTNFLHAPYRQSGKISNEDMLYVLFESMYQPIRFMRLYEWREMADMEVAAIATFWKYIGEMMEIDYEAELGKKEWKDGIDFLEDVERWAIGYENEHLGPSPDIAKLGQVLVDLLLSAYPKFSREPGYKILMVLMGERMRDAFSFPEPGVPESALTYPLLLARKLFLRYLCLPRFYPATFISQPDPVTGRIQHYHWLKDPWYSPSSFWSRWGPEGLMRRAFGLKVAGDGGAAMLPDGFLFEDVGPQDKMGKGVDETARLARVAQTKVSASACPFALPRKG
;
A
#
# COMPACT_ATOMS: atom_id res chain seq x y z
N MET A 1 72.66 9.82 15.59
CA MET A 1 71.36 9.38 15.04
C MET A 1 70.23 10.07 15.80
N ALA A 2 70.17 11.40 15.67
CA ALA A 2 69.08 12.23 16.16
C ALA A 2 68.53 12.94 14.92
N SER A 3 67.25 12.67 14.59
CA SER A 3 66.41 13.35 13.57
C SER A 3 65.53 12.32 12.85
N LEU A 4 64.40 11.91 13.43
CA LEU A 4 63.32 11.29 12.64
C LEU A 4 61.88 11.56 13.14
N PHE A 5 61.64 12.42 14.14
CA PHE A 5 60.27 12.73 14.59
C PHE A 5 60.05 14.20 14.95
N ALA A 6 60.37 15.11 14.03
CA ALA A 6 59.86 16.48 14.07
C ALA A 6 59.11 16.77 12.76
N SER A 7 57.89 16.27 12.67
CA SER A 7 56.88 16.76 11.74
C SER A 7 55.88 17.59 12.55
N SER A 8 56.29 18.82 12.89
CA SER A 8 55.41 19.87 13.40
C SER A 8 54.65 20.49 12.24
N GLY A 9 53.85 19.67 11.54
CA GLY A 9 52.77 20.16 10.71
C GLY A 9 51.53 20.15 11.58
N ASP A 10 51.06 21.32 12.00
CA ASP A 10 49.76 21.45 12.66
C ASP A 10 48.72 20.67 11.86
N GLY A 11 48.24 19.55 12.43
CA GLY A 11 47.28 18.67 11.80
C GLY A 11 45.99 19.45 11.51
N LEU A 12 45.16 18.96 10.58
CA LEU A 12 43.91 19.62 10.20
C LEU A 12 43.04 19.97 11.44
N ALA A 13 43.06 19.12 12.47
CA ALA A 13 42.40 19.35 13.75
C ALA A 13 42.93 20.59 14.49
N SER A 14 44.27 20.75 14.59
CA SER A 14 44.87 21.89 15.28
C SER A 14 44.71 23.19 14.48
N ARG A 15 44.78 23.14 13.14
CA ARG A 15 44.49 24.30 12.28
C ARG A 15 43.05 24.80 12.38
N LEU A 16 42.10 23.91 12.70
CA LEU A 16 40.68 24.22 12.87
C LEU A 16 40.29 24.48 14.34
N GLY A 17 41.22 24.37 15.29
CA GLY A 17 40.93 24.49 16.72
C GLY A 17 40.01 23.38 17.26
N LEU A 18 39.96 22.22 16.60
CA LEU A 18 39.10 21.09 16.95
C LEU A 18 39.90 19.91 17.51
N SER A 19 39.26 19.10 18.34
CA SER A 19 39.83 17.80 18.76
C SER A 19 39.89 16.83 17.56
N PRO A 20 40.97 16.06 17.39
CA PRO A 20 41.05 15.01 16.37
C PRO A 20 39.88 14.03 16.40
N TRP A 21 39.32 13.76 17.59
CA TRP A 21 38.13 12.91 17.77
C TRP A 21 36.90 13.45 17.06
N VAL A 22 36.70 14.77 17.03
CA VAL A 22 35.57 15.40 16.31
C VAL A 22 35.72 15.14 14.81
N LEU A 23 36.93 15.26 14.26
CA LEU A 23 37.19 14.96 12.85
C LEU A 23 36.98 13.48 12.53
N TYR A 24 37.44 12.56 13.39
CA TYR A 24 37.23 11.12 13.20
C TYR A 24 35.76 10.74 13.28
N SER A 25 35.01 11.28 14.25
CA SER A 25 33.57 11.04 14.37
C SER A 25 32.80 11.58 13.16
N ALA A 26 33.12 12.79 12.69
CA ALA A 26 32.48 13.37 11.50
C ALA A 26 32.79 12.56 10.23
N ALA A 27 34.05 12.13 10.05
CA ALA A 27 34.45 11.29 8.93
C ALA A 27 33.76 9.92 8.97
N GLY A 28 33.72 9.28 10.15
CA GLY A 28 33.05 8.00 10.36
C GLY A 28 31.54 8.07 10.09
N PHE A 29 30.87 9.10 10.61
CA PHE A 29 29.45 9.36 10.35
C PHE A 29 29.19 9.57 8.85
N THR A 30 30.02 10.38 8.19
CA THR A 30 29.88 10.66 6.76
C THR A 30 30.08 9.40 5.92
N ALA A 31 31.11 8.60 6.22
CA ALA A 31 31.36 7.33 5.54
C ALA A 31 30.19 6.34 5.72
N TYR A 32 29.66 6.24 6.94
CA TYR A 32 28.49 5.40 7.22
C TYR A 32 27.24 5.88 6.48
N ALA A 33 27.00 7.19 6.44
CA ALA A 33 25.87 7.78 5.73
C ALA A 33 25.94 7.54 4.22
N LEU A 34 27.13 7.68 3.63
CA LEU A 34 27.38 7.37 2.23
C LEU A 34 27.20 5.87 1.94
N LEU A 35 27.64 4.99 2.85
CA LEU A 35 27.44 3.54 2.73
C LEU A 35 25.95 3.20 2.73
N CYS A 36 25.18 3.68 3.72
CA CYS A 36 23.73 3.44 3.81
C CYS A 36 23.01 3.93 2.55
N SER A 37 23.28 5.17 2.13
CA SER A 37 22.69 5.74 0.92
C SER A 37 23.06 4.91 -0.32
N SER A 38 24.32 4.50 -0.46
CA SER A 38 24.78 3.71 -1.62
C SER A 38 24.14 2.33 -1.70
N LEU A 39 24.05 1.63 -0.56
CA LEU A 39 23.42 0.31 -0.47
C LEU A 39 21.91 0.38 -0.75
N ARG A 40 21.22 1.45 -0.32
CA ARG A 40 19.80 1.66 -0.65
C ARG A 40 19.57 1.82 -2.15
N PHE A 41 20.39 2.60 -2.84
CA PHE A 41 20.30 2.72 -4.30
C PHE A 41 20.84 1.50 -5.05
N GLN A 42 21.54 0.56 -4.39
CA GLN A 42 22.10 -0.61 -5.06
C GLN A 42 21.00 -1.47 -5.68
N ARG A 43 19.89 -1.67 -4.97
CA ARG A 43 18.81 -2.55 -5.44
C ARG A 43 18.05 -2.01 -6.62
N LEU A 44 17.71 -0.71 -6.60
CA LEU A 44 17.12 -0.05 -7.77
C LEU A 44 18.03 -0.19 -9.00
N ARG A 45 19.34 0.02 -8.83
CA ARG A 45 20.33 -0.17 -9.91
C ARG A 45 20.36 -1.61 -10.42
N THR A 46 20.37 -2.60 -9.52
CA THR A 46 20.33 -4.02 -9.88
C THR A 46 19.04 -4.40 -10.61
N MET A 47 17.89 -3.92 -10.14
CA MET A 47 16.59 -4.17 -10.76
C MET A 47 16.50 -3.56 -12.16
N ARG A 48 16.89 -2.29 -12.32
CA ARG A 48 16.95 -1.61 -13.63
C ARG A 48 17.86 -2.37 -14.61
N LYS A 49 19.02 -2.85 -14.15
CA LYS A 49 19.95 -3.64 -14.97
C LYS A 49 19.35 -5.00 -15.37
N ARG A 50 18.65 -5.67 -14.45
CA ARG A 50 18.08 -7.01 -14.67
C ARG A 50 16.89 -7.00 -15.62
N LEU A 51 15.96 -6.06 -15.43
CA LEU A 51 14.74 -5.95 -16.24
C LEU A 51 14.97 -5.16 -17.53
N ASN A 52 16.06 -4.39 -17.58
CA ASN A 52 16.53 -3.68 -18.76
C ASN A 52 15.49 -2.70 -19.33
N TYR A 53 14.95 -1.79 -18.52
CA TYR A 53 14.13 -0.66 -18.99
C TYR A 53 14.95 0.64 -18.90
N PRO A 54 15.85 0.93 -19.87
CA PRO A 54 16.85 2.00 -19.75
C PRO A 54 16.26 3.41 -19.85
N ASP A 55 15.13 3.57 -20.53
CA ASP A 55 14.52 4.85 -20.85
C ASP A 55 12.99 4.77 -20.87
N ARG A 56 12.33 5.92 -21.08
CA ARG A 56 10.88 6.06 -21.13
C ARG A 56 10.25 5.19 -22.22
N GLU A 57 10.83 5.17 -23.41
CA GLU A 57 10.30 4.43 -24.57
C GLU A 57 10.26 2.91 -24.29
N SER A 58 11.28 2.39 -23.60
CA SER A 58 11.34 0.98 -23.23
C SER A 58 10.21 0.53 -22.30
N LEU A 59 9.50 1.43 -21.62
CA LEU A 59 8.38 1.10 -20.72
C LEU A 59 7.15 0.60 -21.47
N SER A 60 7.03 0.91 -22.77
CA SER A 60 5.96 0.44 -23.66
C SER A 60 5.94 -1.07 -23.88
N ARG A 61 7.00 -1.79 -23.46
CA ARG A 61 7.09 -3.25 -23.51
C ARG A 61 7.08 -3.92 -22.14
N MET A 62 6.72 -3.20 -21.09
CA MET A 62 6.62 -3.75 -19.74
C MET A 62 5.49 -4.78 -19.66
N THR A 63 5.83 -6.02 -19.31
CA THR A 63 4.85 -7.10 -19.14
C THR A 63 4.15 -6.99 -17.77
N ASN A 64 2.97 -7.60 -17.64
CA ASN A 64 2.28 -7.65 -16.34
C ASN A 64 3.13 -8.38 -15.28
N GLU A 65 3.85 -9.43 -15.67
CA GLU A 65 4.80 -10.12 -14.78
C GLU A 65 5.93 -9.21 -14.27
N ASP A 66 6.55 -8.41 -15.14
CA ASP A 66 7.62 -7.50 -14.73
C ASP A 66 7.07 -6.38 -13.85
N ALA A 67 5.89 -5.85 -14.20
CA ALA A 67 5.20 -4.87 -13.39
C ALA A 67 4.93 -5.41 -11.97
N GLN A 68 4.38 -6.62 -11.83
CA GLN A 68 4.12 -7.24 -10.53
C GLN A 68 5.41 -7.52 -9.75
N LYS A 69 6.50 -7.98 -10.40
CA LYS A 69 7.81 -8.15 -9.74
C LYS A 69 8.35 -6.84 -9.18
N ILE A 70 8.21 -5.74 -9.93
CA ILE A 70 8.62 -4.40 -9.48
C ILE A 70 7.74 -3.94 -8.32
N VAL A 71 6.41 -4.08 -8.41
CA VAL A 71 5.46 -3.71 -7.34
C VAL A 71 5.70 -4.52 -6.06
N SER A 72 5.93 -5.83 -6.17
CA SER A 72 6.35 -6.70 -5.06
C SER A 72 7.66 -6.21 -4.43
N TYR A 73 8.63 -5.82 -5.24
CA TYR A 73 9.89 -5.30 -4.73
C TYR A 73 9.70 -3.99 -3.95
N ILE A 74 8.93 -3.05 -4.50
CA ILE A 74 8.60 -1.76 -3.87
C ILE A 74 7.88 -1.98 -2.53
N SER A 75 6.87 -2.85 -2.51
CA SER A 75 5.99 -3.08 -1.36
C SER A 75 6.59 -3.99 -0.29
N LEU A 76 7.53 -4.88 -0.61
CA LEU A 76 8.09 -5.82 0.37
C LEU A 76 9.51 -5.43 0.84
N TYR A 77 10.31 -4.80 -0.02
CA TYR A 77 11.69 -4.45 0.31
C TYR A 77 11.92 -2.94 0.47
N GLU A 78 11.46 -2.14 -0.49
CA GLU A 78 11.87 -0.75 -0.61
C GLU A 78 11.13 0.17 0.37
N PHE A 79 9.79 0.13 0.34
CA PHE A 79 8.92 1.06 1.06
C PHE A 79 7.77 0.36 1.83
N PRO A 80 7.95 -0.82 2.47
CA PRO A 80 6.83 -1.63 2.94
C PRO A 80 5.84 -0.90 3.86
N LEU A 81 6.36 -0.13 4.82
CA LEU A 81 5.52 0.60 5.77
C LEU A 81 4.68 1.69 5.10
N LEU A 82 5.29 2.50 4.24
CA LEU A 82 4.60 3.65 3.65
C LEU A 82 3.79 3.27 2.41
N TYR A 83 4.18 2.21 1.71
CA TYR A 83 3.37 1.60 0.66
C TYR A 83 2.06 1.05 1.23
N ASP A 84 2.11 0.21 2.26
CA ASP A 84 0.92 -0.27 2.97
C ASP A 84 0.08 0.89 3.53
N PHE A 85 0.70 1.87 4.21
CA PHE A 85 -0.01 3.05 4.71
C PHE A 85 -0.71 3.84 3.58
N SER A 86 -0.03 4.06 2.46
CA SER A 86 -0.59 4.82 1.33
C SER A 86 -1.77 4.11 0.65
N LEU A 87 -1.77 2.78 0.58
CA LEU A 87 -2.92 2.02 0.08
C LEU A 87 -4.11 2.08 1.05
N ARG A 88 -3.86 2.04 2.36
CA ARG A 88 -4.90 2.27 3.37
C ARG A 88 -5.48 3.68 3.25
N PHE A 89 -4.61 4.67 3.02
CA PHE A 89 -5.01 6.04 2.77
C PHE A 89 -5.85 6.17 1.49
N ALA A 90 -5.45 5.52 0.40
CA ALA A 90 -6.21 5.46 -0.86
C ALA A 90 -7.63 4.95 -0.62
N ILE A 91 -7.75 3.80 0.02
CA ILE A 91 -9.04 3.21 0.39
C ILE A 91 -9.84 4.19 1.24
N PHE A 92 -9.21 4.79 2.25
CA PHE A 92 -9.86 5.74 3.14
C PHE A 92 -10.35 7.00 2.40
N LYS A 93 -9.61 7.48 1.38
CA LYS A 93 -10.01 8.60 0.53
C LYS A 93 -11.22 8.29 -0.34
N THR A 94 -11.37 7.07 -0.84
CA THR A 94 -12.56 6.69 -1.62
C THR A 94 -13.85 6.77 -0.80
N TYR A 95 -13.78 6.74 0.53
CA TYR A 95 -14.95 6.88 1.40
C TYR A 95 -15.41 8.33 1.58
N ALA A 96 -14.60 9.30 1.16
CA ALA A 96 -14.94 10.72 1.11
C ALA A 96 -15.69 11.11 -0.18
N VAL A 97 -15.87 10.15 -1.10
CA VAL A 97 -16.65 10.30 -2.33
C VAL A 97 -18.09 9.94 -2.04
N ASP A 98 -19.04 10.75 -2.49
CA ASP A 98 -20.42 10.68 -2.04
C ASP A 98 -21.16 9.40 -2.43
N ASN A 99 -21.10 8.98 -3.69
CA ASN A 99 -21.72 7.75 -4.18
C ASN A 99 -21.15 6.50 -3.49
N ILE A 100 -19.83 6.43 -3.30
CA ILE A 100 -19.13 5.32 -2.63
C ILE A 100 -19.38 5.34 -1.12
N GLY A 101 -19.10 6.46 -0.46
CA GLY A 101 -19.18 6.62 1.00
C GLY A 101 -20.59 6.43 1.54
N ASN A 102 -21.60 7.00 0.87
CA ASN A 102 -23.00 6.83 1.25
C ASN A 102 -23.46 5.38 1.09
N LEU A 103 -23.03 4.68 0.03
CA LEU A 103 -23.33 3.25 -0.14
C LEU A 103 -22.69 2.44 0.98
N LEU A 104 -21.40 2.65 1.25
CA LEU A 104 -20.68 1.94 2.31
C LEU A 104 -21.32 2.15 3.68
N TYR A 105 -21.72 3.38 4.01
CA TYR A 105 -22.42 3.65 5.27
C TYR A 105 -23.69 2.82 5.42
N LYS A 106 -24.47 2.70 4.34
CA LYS A 106 -25.76 2.01 4.33
C LYS A 106 -25.61 0.49 4.43
N VAL A 107 -24.68 -0.10 3.69
CA VAL A 107 -24.67 -1.56 3.45
C VAL A 107 -23.43 -2.28 3.98
N SER A 108 -22.32 -1.57 4.24
CA SER A 108 -21.06 -2.22 4.59
C SER A 108 -20.95 -2.49 6.08
N ASP A 109 -20.40 -3.66 6.42
CA ASP A 109 -19.94 -3.98 7.77
C ASP A 109 -18.85 -3.00 8.27
N LEU A 110 -18.23 -2.24 7.36
CA LEU A 110 -17.26 -1.18 7.70
C LEU A 110 -17.88 -0.06 8.55
N ALA A 111 -19.15 0.26 8.31
CA ALA A 111 -19.89 1.26 9.07
C ALA A 111 -20.41 0.74 10.42
N ARG A 112 -20.08 -0.51 10.77
CA ARG A 112 -20.51 -1.18 12.01
C ARG A 112 -19.29 -1.41 12.91
N PRO A 113 -19.12 -0.67 14.03
CA PRO A 113 -17.90 -0.74 14.85
C PRO A 113 -17.46 -2.14 15.27
N ALA A 114 -18.42 -3.04 15.58
CA ALA A 114 -18.15 -4.41 15.99
C ALA A 114 -17.63 -5.32 14.85
N LYS A 115 -17.84 -4.93 13.60
CA LYS A 115 -17.47 -5.72 12.40
C LYS A 115 -16.42 -5.03 11.53
N ALA A 116 -16.18 -3.73 11.75
CA ALA A 116 -15.29 -2.90 10.96
C ALA A 116 -13.87 -3.47 10.88
N SER A 117 -13.33 -4.05 11.97
CA SER A 117 -11.99 -4.67 11.93
C SER A 117 -11.92 -5.82 10.93
N LYS A 118 -12.88 -6.76 10.96
CA LYS A 118 -12.90 -7.86 10.00
C LYS A 118 -13.03 -7.34 8.57
N ARG A 119 -13.98 -6.43 8.34
CA ARG A 119 -14.19 -5.85 7.00
C ARG A 119 -12.93 -5.15 6.48
N TYR A 120 -12.16 -4.54 7.37
CA TYR A 120 -10.89 -3.91 7.04
C TYR A 120 -9.84 -4.97 6.67
N ASP A 121 -9.62 -5.98 7.50
CA ASP A 121 -8.67 -7.08 7.23
C ASP A 121 -9.05 -7.87 5.97
N ASP A 122 -10.35 -8.06 5.68
CA ASP A 122 -10.85 -8.65 4.44
C ASP A 122 -10.34 -7.92 3.20
N THR A 123 -10.32 -6.58 3.22
CA THR A 123 -9.75 -5.80 2.11
C THR A 123 -8.24 -5.94 2.07
N GLN A 124 -7.56 -5.97 3.21
CA GLN A 124 -6.10 -6.07 3.25
C GLN A 124 -5.61 -7.37 2.63
N VAL A 125 -6.22 -8.51 2.97
CA VAL A 125 -5.79 -9.80 2.43
C VAL A 125 -6.04 -9.92 0.93
N LEU A 126 -7.08 -9.27 0.39
CA LEU A 126 -7.33 -9.21 -1.06
C LEU A 126 -6.26 -8.36 -1.76
N PHE A 127 -5.95 -7.16 -1.23
CA PHE A 127 -4.93 -6.28 -1.79
C PHE A 127 -3.53 -6.88 -1.72
N ALA A 128 -3.17 -7.51 -0.60
CA ALA A 128 -1.93 -8.25 -0.46
C ALA A 128 -1.86 -9.39 -1.48
N SER A 129 -2.97 -10.13 -1.67
CA SER A 129 -3.05 -11.19 -2.68
C SER A 129 -2.88 -10.66 -4.10
N TYR A 130 -3.38 -9.46 -4.44
CA TYR A 130 -3.13 -8.85 -5.74
C TYR A 130 -1.63 -8.58 -5.95
N ALA A 131 -0.98 -8.03 -4.94
CA ALA A 131 0.41 -7.60 -5.04
C ALA A 131 1.40 -8.77 -4.99
N GLU A 132 1.13 -9.83 -4.22
CA GLU A 132 2.09 -10.91 -3.93
C GLU A 132 1.93 -12.15 -4.83
N PHE A 133 0.74 -12.43 -5.37
CA PHE A 133 0.58 -13.55 -6.30
C PHE A 133 0.88 -13.12 -7.74
N PRO A 134 1.67 -13.91 -8.50
CA PRO A 134 2.07 -13.52 -9.84
C PRO A 134 0.87 -13.52 -10.81
N PRO A 135 0.93 -12.69 -11.87
CA PRO A 135 -0.04 -12.72 -12.97
C PRO A 135 -0.22 -14.14 -13.52
N GLY A 136 -1.46 -14.50 -13.86
CA GLY A 136 -1.82 -15.84 -14.34
C GLY A 136 -1.91 -16.92 -13.27
N SER A 137 -1.53 -16.67 -12.02
CA SER A 137 -1.69 -17.65 -10.94
C SER A 137 -3.17 -17.88 -10.57
N GLU A 138 -3.47 -19.08 -10.08
CA GLU A 138 -4.80 -19.44 -9.57
C GLU A 138 -5.20 -18.60 -8.36
N TYR A 139 -4.26 -18.27 -7.48
CA TYR A 139 -4.55 -17.52 -6.26
C TYR A 139 -4.86 -16.04 -6.54
N LEU A 140 -4.15 -15.41 -7.48
CA LEU A 140 -4.51 -14.07 -7.94
C LEU A 140 -5.92 -14.05 -8.54
N ALA A 141 -6.21 -15.01 -9.42
CA ALA A 141 -7.51 -15.13 -10.06
C ALA A 141 -8.64 -15.38 -9.06
N LYS A 142 -8.44 -16.22 -8.04
CA LYS A 142 -9.40 -16.43 -6.95
C LYS A 142 -9.63 -15.16 -6.12
N SER A 143 -8.58 -14.41 -5.80
CA SER A 143 -8.70 -13.14 -5.07
C SER A 143 -9.57 -12.13 -5.82
N ILE A 144 -9.29 -11.93 -7.12
CA ILE A 144 -10.05 -10.99 -7.95
C ILE A 144 -11.47 -11.49 -8.18
N ALA A 145 -11.65 -12.79 -8.44
CA ALA A 145 -12.96 -13.40 -8.57
C ALA A 145 -13.82 -13.23 -7.30
N ARG A 146 -13.21 -13.35 -6.11
CA ARG A 146 -13.90 -13.11 -4.84
C ARG A 146 -14.36 -11.67 -4.74
N THR A 147 -13.53 -10.74 -5.17
CA THR A 147 -13.84 -9.30 -5.18
C THR A 147 -15.01 -9.02 -6.13
N ASN A 148 -14.95 -9.55 -7.34
CA ASN A 148 -16.02 -9.44 -8.33
C ASN A 148 -17.33 -10.04 -7.81
N PHE A 149 -17.29 -11.21 -7.16
CA PHE A 149 -18.47 -11.81 -6.52
C PHE A 149 -19.09 -10.89 -5.45
N LEU A 150 -18.26 -10.30 -4.57
CA LEU A 150 -18.75 -9.40 -3.52
C LEU A 150 -19.32 -8.08 -4.09
N HIS A 151 -18.79 -7.61 -5.22
CA HIS A 151 -19.28 -6.40 -5.89
C HIS A 151 -20.47 -6.65 -6.83
N ALA A 152 -20.66 -7.87 -7.34
CA ALA A 152 -21.62 -8.18 -8.41
C ALA A 152 -23.05 -7.74 -8.10
N PRO A 153 -23.65 -7.99 -6.91
CA PRO A 153 -25.01 -7.54 -6.63
C PRO A 153 -25.18 -6.02 -6.71
N TYR A 154 -24.14 -5.27 -6.29
CA TYR A 154 -24.18 -3.82 -6.29
C TYR A 154 -24.00 -3.26 -7.70
N ARG A 155 -23.08 -3.83 -8.49
CA ARG A 155 -22.90 -3.49 -9.91
C ARG A 155 -24.15 -3.79 -10.73
N GLN A 156 -24.76 -4.97 -10.56
CA GLN A 156 -25.99 -5.35 -11.25
C GLN A 156 -27.17 -4.43 -10.90
N SER A 157 -27.22 -3.93 -9.65
CA SER A 157 -28.24 -2.97 -9.22
C SER A 157 -27.93 -1.51 -9.57
N GLY A 158 -26.82 -1.23 -10.26
CA GLY A 158 -26.37 0.12 -10.60
C GLY A 158 -25.89 0.97 -9.42
N LYS A 159 -25.61 0.36 -8.26
CA LYS A 159 -25.12 1.07 -7.06
C LYS A 159 -23.61 1.26 -7.03
N ILE A 160 -22.88 0.46 -7.79
CA ILE A 160 -21.45 0.65 -8.07
C ILE A 160 -21.35 0.80 -9.58
N SER A 161 -21.03 2.00 -10.05
CA SER A 161 -20.83 2.31 -11.45
C SER A 161 -19.46 1.84 -11.96
N ASN A 162 -19.22 1.98 -13.25
CA ASN A 162 -17.91 1.73 -13.83
C ASN A 162 -16.92 2.85 -13.45
N GLU A 163 -17.37 4.10 -13.38
CA GLU A 163 -16.64 5.25 -12.83
C GLU A 163 -16.18 5.01 -11.39
N ASP A 164 -17.06 4.52 -10.49
CA ASP A 164 -16.72 4.20 -9.10
C ASP A 164 -15.52 3.25 -9.03
N MET A 165 -15.52 2.24 -9.90
CA MET A 165 -14.49 1.22 -9.94
C MET A 165 -13.18 1.78 -10.50
N LEU A 166 -13.24 2.63 -11.53
CA LEU A 166 -12.08 3.31 -12.08
C LEU A 166 -11.46 4.28 -11.06
N TYR A 167 -12.27 4.98 -10.27
CA TYR A 167 -11.77 5.88 -9.23
C TYR A 167 -11.06 5.13 -8.10
N VAL A 168 -11.60 4.00 -7.62
CA VAL A 168 -10.91 3.16 -6.62
C VAL A 168 -9.60 2.61 -7.18
N LEU A 169 -9.57 2.23 -8.46
CA LEU A 169 -8.36 1.79 -9.14
C LEU A 169 -7.31 2.92 -9.21
N PHE A 170 -7.74 4.12 -9.59
CA PHE A 170 -6.91 5.33 -9.61
C PHE A 170 -6.24 5.58 -8.27
N GLU A 171 -7.00 5.62 -7.19
CA GLU A 171 -6.48 5.88 -5.85
C GLU A 171 -5.43 4.83 -5.42
N SER A 172 -5.65 3.57 -5.82
CA SER A 172 -4.74 2.45 -5.55
C SER A 172 -3.40 2.57 -6.29
N MET A 173 -3.37 3.25 -7.44
CA MET A 173 -2.14 3.61 -8.16
C MET A 173 -1.51 4.89 -7.60
N TYR A 174 -2.31 5.94 -7.48
CA TYR A 174 -1.85 7.31 -7.32
C TYR A 174 -1.32 7.60 -5.91
N GLN A 175 -2.01 7.16 -4.86
CA GLN A 175 -1.58 7.48 -3.49
C GLN A 175 -0.22 6.88 -3.16
N PRO A 176 0.10 5.60 -3.51
CA PRO A 176 1.46 5.10 -3.32
C PRO A 176 2.53 5.96 -4.01
N ILE A 177 2.30 6.37 -5.26
CA ILE A 177 3.26 7.21 -5.99
C ILE A 177 3.43 8.56 -5.29
N ARG A 178 2.31 9.23 -4.94
CA ARG A 178 2.29 10.52 -4.24
C ARG A 178 2.97 10.45 -2.87
N PHE A 179 2.66 9.44 -2.07
CA PHE A 179 3.23 9.28 -0.73
C PHE A 179 4.73 9.04 -0.79
N MET A 180 5.21 8.26 -1.76
CA MET A 180 6.64 7.97 -1.87
C MET A 180 7.43 9.22 -2.28
N ARG A 181 6.88 10.02 -3.20
CA ARG A 181 7.45 11.33 -3.55
C ARG A 181 7.56 12.25 -2.33
N LEU A 182 6.48 12.36 -1.55
CA LEU A 182 6.40 13.32 -0.45
C LEU A 182 7.16 12.87 0.81
N TYR A 183 7.05 11.61 1.18
CA TYR A 183 7.33 11.15 2.55
C TYR A 183 8.32 9.97 2.66
N GLU A 184 8.68 9.32 1.54
CA GLU A 184 9.75 8.31 1.55
C GLU A 184 11.14 8.89 1.30
N TRP A 185 12.16 8.09 1.64
CA TRP A 185 13.58 8.43 1.50
C TRP A 185 14.01 8.76 0.06
N ARG A 186 13.23 8.34 -0.95
CA ARG A 186 13.34 8.75 -2.34
C ARG A 186 11.97 8.70 -3.04
N GLU A 187 11.88 9.45 -4.14
CA GLU A 187 10.80 9.29 -5.12
C GLU A 187 10.96 7.99 -5.91
N MET A 188 9.85 7.49 -6.46
CA MET A 188 9.84 6.35 -7.38
C MET A 188 10.49 6.72 -8.71
N ALA A 189 11.19 5.76 -9.31
CA ALA A 189 11.66 5.88 -10.68
C ALA A 189 10.50 5.80 -11.69
N ASP A 190 10.65 6.35 -12.89
CA ASP A 190 9.67 6.16 -13.98
C ASP A 190 9.33 4.68 -14.24
N MET A 191 10.34 3.80 -14.20
CA MET A 191 10.13 2.34 -14.29
C MET A 191 9.20 1.80 -13.19
N GLU A 192 9.30 2.33 -11.97
CA GLU A 192 8.47 1.93 -10.84
C GLU A 192 7.06 2.53 -10.93
N VAL A 193 6.93 3.78 -11.37
CA VAL A 193 5.64 4.44 -11.65
C VAL A 193 4.89 3.70 -12.75
N ALA A 194 5.56 3.40 -13.87
CA ALA A 194 5.01 2.62 -14.98
C ALA A 194 4.58 1.23 -14.52
N ALA A 195 5.36 0.58 -13.65
CA ALA A 195 5.02 -0.73 -13.10
C ALA A 195 3.76 -0.69 -12.25
N ILE A 196 3.60 0.29 -11.36
CA ILE A 196 2.38 0.44 -10.54
C ILE A 196 1.16 0.60 -11.45
N ALA A 197 1.25 1.46 -12.46
CA ALA A 197 0.13 1.72 -13.35
C ALA A 197 -0.19 0.52 -14.25
N THR A 198 0.82 -0.17 -14.78
CA THR A 198 0.66 -1.40 -15.57
C THR A 198 0.02 -2.51 -14.73
N PHE A 199 0.51 -2.70 -13.50
CA PHE A 199 0.00 -3.68 -12.56
C PHE A 199 -1.48 -3.44 -12.25
N TRP A 200 -1.85 -2.21 -11.90
CA TRP A 200 -3.25 -1.91 -11.59
C TRP A 200 -4.14 -1.90 -12.83
N LYS A 201 -3.65 -1.53 -14.01
CA LYS A 201 -4.40 -1.73 -15.26
C LYS A 201 -4.79 -3.21 -15.45
N TYR A 202 -3.84 -4.11 -15.23
CA TYR A 202 -4.07 -5.56 -15.29
C TYR A 202 -5.14 -6.02 -14.30
N ILE A 203 -5.08 -5.56 -13.05
CA ILE A 203 -6.12 -5.83 -12.04
C ILE A 203 -7.48 -5.29 -12.51
N GLY A 204 -7.53 -4.06 -13.01
CA GLY A 204 -8.78 -3.44 -13.48
C GLY A 204 -9.41 -4.16 -14.68
N GLU A 205 -8.59 -4.71 -15.59
CA GLU A 205 -9.09 -5.56 -16.69
C GLU A 205 -9.73 -6.85 -16.17
N MET A 206 -9.11 -7.48 -15.16
CA MET A 206 -9.66 -8.67 -14.49
C MET A 206 -10.92 -8.33 -13.64
N MET A 207 -11.08 -7.07 -13.24
CA MET A 207 -12.27 -6.55 -12.56
C MET A 207 -13.33 -6.00 -13.53
N GLU A 208 -13.12 -6.13 -14.83
CA GLU A 208 -14.05 -5.71 -15.89
C GLU A 208 -14.40 -4.22 -15.82
N ILE A 209 -13.37 -3.39 -15.58
CA ILE A 209 -13.47 -1.94 -15.76
C ILE A 209 -13.40 -1.63 -17.26
N ASP A 210 -14.41 -0.93 -17.77
CA ASP A 210 -14.45 -0.48 -19.15
C ASP A 210 -13.74 0.87 -19.28
N TYR A 211 -12.47 0.84 -19.70
CA TYR A 211 -11.69 2.07 -19.87
C TYR A 211 -12.11 2.89 -21.08
N GLU A 212 -12.66 2.28 -22.13
CA GLU A 212 -13.12 3.04 -23.31
C GLU A 212 -14.31 3.90 -22.95
N ALA A 213 -15.25 3.34 -22.18
CA ALA A 213 -16.44 4.07 -21.74
C ALA A 213 -16.09 5.35 -20.95
N GLU A 214 -15.09 5.29 -20.06
CA GLU A 214 -14.74 6.42 -19.19
C GLU A 214 -13.69 7.36 -19.77
N LEU A 215 -12.71 6.83 -20.49
CA LEU A 215 -11.55 7.59 -20.97
C LEU A 215 -11.64 7.92 -22.46
N GLY A 216 -12.63 7.40 -23.17
CA GLY A 216 -12.82 7.62 -24.60
C GLY A 216 -11.72 7.03 -25.50
N LYS A 217 -10.86 6.16 -24.96
CA LYS A 217 -9.77 5.52 -25.72
C LYS A 217 -9.41 4.14 -25.15
N LYS A 218 -8.76 3.31 -25.98
CA LYS A 218 -8.33 1.93 -25.66
C LYS A 218 -6.83 1.73 -25.55
N GLU A 219 -6.06 2.69 -26.05
CA GLU A 219 -4.63 2.52 -26.25
C GLU A 219 -3.86 3.66 -25.55
N TRP A 220 -2.73 3.28 -24.96
CA TRP A 220 -1.78 4.15 -24.29
C TRP A 220 -0.38 3.73 -24.67
N LYS A 221 0.58 4.66 -24.59
CA LYS A 221 1.98 4.38 -24.94
C LYS A 221 2.65 3.44 -23.93
N ASP A 222 2.36 3.63 -22.66
CA ASP A 222 2.89 2.86 -21.54
C ASP A 222 2.07 3.11 -20.27
N GLY A 223 2.48 2.53 -19.14
CA GLY A 223 1.78 2.66 -17.87
C GLY A 223 1.66 4.10 -17.33
N ILE A 224 2.65 4.96 -17.55
CA ILE A 224 2.55 6.35 -17.06
C ILE A 224 1.59 7.16 -17.93
N ASP A 225 1.58 6.95 -19.26
CA ASP A 225 0.59 7.58 -20.15
C ASP A 225 -0.85 7.15 -19.75
N PHE A 226 -1.03 5.89 -19.35
CA PHE A 226 -2.29 5.42 -18.74
C PHE A 226 -2.61 6.12 -17.42
N LEU A 227 -1.65 6.21 -16.50
CA LEU A 227 -1.85 6.89 -15.22
C LEU A 227 -2.23 8.36 -15.40
N GLU A 228 -1.56 9.09 -16.27
CA GLU A 228 -1.81 10.51 -16.52
C GLU A 228 -3.22 10.76 -17.09
N ASP A 229 -3.69 9.87 -17.98
CA ASP A 229 -5.05 9.91 -18.50
C ASP A 229 -6.09 9.67 -17.41
N VAL A 230 -5.89 8.64 -16.58
CA VAL A 230 -6.79 8.34 -15.46
C VAL A 230 -6.76 9.46 -14.42
N GLU A 231 -5.60 10.07 -14.15
CA GLU A 231 -5.48 11.22 -13.22
C GLU A 231 -6.29 12.42 -13.72
N ARG A 232 -6.20 12.76 -15.02
CA ARG A 232 -6.99 13.86 -15.59
C ARG A 232 -8.48 13.61 -15.49
N TRP A 233 -8.93 12.37 -15.75
CA TRP A 233 -10.33 11.97 -15.56
C TRP A 233 -10.74 12.04 -14.07
N ALA A 234 -9.90 11.54 -13.17
CA ALA A 234 -10.20 11.48 -11.73
C ALA A 234 -10.32 12.87 -11.08
N ILE A 235 -9.60 13.88 -11.57
CA ILE A 235 -9.78 15.27 -11.11
C ILE A 235 -11.22 15.74 -11.34
N GLY A 236 -11.79 15.44 -12.51
CA GLY A 236 -13.20 15.74 -12.83
C GLY A 236 -14.15 14.99 -11.90
N TYR A 237 -13.95 13.68 -11.76
CA TYR A 237 -14.72 12.82 -10.87
C TYR A 237 -14.73 13.31 -9.41
N GLU A 238 -13.57 13.73 -8.88
CA GLU A 238 -13.49 14.28 -7.53
C GLU A 238 -14.20 15.62 -7.40
N ASN A 239 -14.16 16.48 -8.41
CA ASN A 239 -14.85 17.77 -8.36
C ASN A 239 -16.38 17.59 -8.29
N GLU A 240 -16.90 16.50 -8.84
CA GLU A 240 -18.32 16.17 -8.79
C GLU A 240 -18.71 15.46 -7.49
N HIS A 241 -17.93 14.46 -7.07
CA HIS A 241 -18.36 13.51 -6.04
C HIS A 241 -17.67 13.66 -4.67
N LEU A 242 -16.51 14.31 -4.58
CA LEU A 242 -15.82 14.47 -3.31
C LEU A 242 -16.41 15.63 -2.53
N GLY A 243 -17.21 15.33 -1.51
CA GLY A 243 -17.92 16.35 -0.75
C GLY A 243 -18.59 15.85 0.53
N PRO A 244 -19.11 16.78 1.36
CA PRO A 244 -19.68 16.45 2.65
C PRO A 244 -21.04 15.76 2.55
N SER A 245 -21.26 14.76 3.40
CA SER A 245 -22.54 14.09 3.59
C SER A 245 -22.72 13.66 5.06
N PRO A 246 -23.93 13.69 5.63
CA PRO A 246 -24.18 13.17 6.98
C PRO A 246 -23.78 11.69 7.17
N ASP A 247 -23.95 10.88 6.14
CA ASP A 247 -23.59 9.45 6.17
C ASP A 247 -22.07 9.28 6.09
N ILE A 248 -21.39 10.08 5.25
CA ILE A 248 -19.92 10.11 5.14
C ILE A 248 -19.28 10.57 6.44
N ALA A 249 -19.80 11.61 7.09
CA ALA A 249 -19.27 12.09 8.37
C ALA A 249 -19.32 10.99 9.45
N LYS A 250 -20.43 10.26 9.55
CA LYS A 250 -20.55 9.11 10.47
C LYS A 250 -19.61 7.98 10.10
N LEU A 251 -19.49 7.66 8.81
CA LEU A 251 -18.56 6.65 8.32
C LEU A 251 -17.11 7.02 8.67
N GLY A 252 -16.71 8.27 8.42
CA GLY A 252 -15.41 8.81 8.78
C GLY A 252 -15.11 8.64 10.27
N GLN A 253 -16.07 8.97 11.15
CA GLN A 253 -15.91 8.79 12.59
C GLN A 253 -15.63 7.32 12.97
N VAL A 254 -16.42 6.38 12.45
CA VAL A 254 -16.22 4.93 12.72
C VAL A 254 -14.82 4.47 12.28
N LEU A 255 -14.31 5.02 11.18
CA LEU A 255 -13.01 4.66 10.61
C LEU A 255 -11.84 5.25 11.40
N VAL A 256 -11.93 6.52 11.78
CA VAL A 256 -10.95 7.14 12.67
C VAL A 256 -10.91 6.40 14.01
N ASP A 257 -12.07 6.06 14.58
CA ASP A 257 -12.15 5.29 15.82
C ASP A 257 -11.52 3.90 15.66
N LEU A 258 -11.76 3.21 14.52
CA LEU A 258 -11.11 1.95 14.20
C LEU A 258 -9.58 2.10 14.20
N LEU A 259 -9.06 3.05 13.41
CA LEU A 259 -7.63 3.32 13.26
C LEU A 259 -6.97 3.63 14.61
N LEU A 260 -7.54 4.56 15.39
CA LEU A 260 -6.97 4.95 16.69
C LEU A 260 -7.10 3.84 17.73
N SER A 261 -8.16 3.03 17.69
CA SER A 261 -8.35 1.94 18.64
C SER A 261 -7.33 0.80 18.48
N ALA A 262 -6.64 0.73 17.33
CA ALA A 262 -5.53 -0.19 17.09
C ALA A 262 -4.26 0.17 17.89
N TYR A 263 -4.20 1.38 18.46
CA TYR A 263 -3.03 1.88 19.18
C TYR A 263 -3.30 2.11 20.67
N PRO A 264 -2.23 2.14 21.50
CA PRO A 264 -2.34 2.48 22.92
C PRO A 264 -3.02 3.83 23.16
N LYS A 265 -3.77 3.96 24.25
CA LYS A 265 -4.57 5.17 24.53
C LYS A 265 -3.74 6.47 24.50
N PHE A 266 -2.51 6.45 25.00
CA PHE A 266 -1.64 7.62 25.07
C PHE A 266 -1.22 8.17 23.70
N SER A 267 -1.22 7.34 22.65
CA SER A 267 -0.82 7.77 21.30
C SER A 267 -2.00 8.15 20.40
N ARG A 268 -3.24 8.00 20.86
CA ARG A 268 -4.44 8.21 20.03
C ARG A 268 -4.65 9.68 19.66
N GLU A 269 -4.48 10.59 20.61
CA GLU A 269 -4.66 12.03 20.35
C GLU A 269 -3.55 12.60 19.43
N PRO A 270 -2.26 12.29 19.64
CA PRO A 270 -1.24 12.66 18.66
C PRO A 270 -1.47 12.02 17.28
N GLY A 271 -1.90 10.75 17.27
CA GLY A 271 -2.24 10.05 16.03
C GLY A 271 -3.40 10.69 15.27
N TYR A 272 -4.44 11.14 15.98
CA TYR A 272 -5.58 11.87 15.40
C TYR A 272 -5.11 13.15 14.73
N LYS A 273 -4.27 13.95 15.40
CA LYS A 273 -3.73 15.20 14.86
C LYS A 273 -2.89 14.98 13.61
N ILE A 274 -1.99 13.98 13.63
CA ILE A 274 -1.20 13.60 12.45
C ILE A 274 -2.13 13.17 11.31
N LEU A 275 -3.17 12.39 11.61
CA LEU A 275 -4.13 11.94 10.61
C LEU A 275 -4.87 13.12 9.97
N MET A 276 -5.30 14.13 10.75
CA MET A 276 -5.94 15.33 10.20
C MET A 276 -5.02 16.10 9.25
N VAL A 277 -3.72 16.21 9.56
CA VAL A 277 -2.73 16.82 8.67
C VAL A 277 -2.57 16.02 7.37
N LEU A 278 -2.53 14.69 7.46
CA LEU A 278 -2.32 13.83 6.29
C LEU A 278 -3.55 13.71 5.38
N MET A 279 -4.76 13.79 5.92
CA MET A 279 -6.01 13.77 5.14
C MET A 279 -6.05 14.92 4.12
N GLY A 280 -5.50 16.08 4.47
CA GLY A 280 -5.60 17.29 3.66
C GLY A 280 -7.03 17.85 3.66
N GLU A 281 -7.20 19.01 3.01
CA GLU A 281 -8.42 19.82 3.11
C GLU A 281 -9.68 19.12 2.60
N ARG A 282 -9.72 18.81 1.31
CA ARG A 282 -10.90 18.25 0.65
C ARG A 282 -11.46 17.00 1.35
N MET A 283 -10.56 16.09 1.73
CA MET A 283 -10.96 14.82 2.36
C MET A 283 -11.49 15.02 3.78
N ARG A 284 -10.85 15.87 4.58
CA ARG A 284 -11.39 16.22 5.90
C ARG A 284 -12.75 16.90 5.79
N ASP A 285 -12.90 17.82 4.84
CA ASP A 285 -14.15 18.56 4.66
C ASP A 285 -15.30 17.61 4.30
N ALA A 286 -15.05 16.63 3.43
CA ALA A 286 -16.01 15.58 3.12
C ALA A 286 -16.44 14.75 4.36
N PHE A 287 -15.50 14.44 5.24
CA PHE A 287 -15.81 13.77 6.52
C PHE A 287 -16.33 14.72 7.61
N SER A 288 -16.40 16.02 7.36
CA SER A 288 -16.72 17.03 8.38
C SER A 288 -15.74 17.01 9.58
N PHE A 289 -14.46 16.74 9.32
CA PHE A 289 -13.40 16.80 10.31
C PHE A 289 -12.79 18.20 10.44
N PRO A 290 -12.36 18.60 11.66
CA PRO A 290 -11.81 19.92 11.90
C PRO A 290 -10.48 20.12 11.18
N GLU A 291 -10.18 21.38 10.85
CA GLU A 291 -8.86 21.76 10.36
C GLU A 291 -7.80 21.55 11.46
N PRO A 292 -6.66 20.91 11.15
CA PRO A 292 -5.56 20.79 12.10
C PRO A 292 -4.94 22.17 12.37
N GLY A 293 -4.53 22.41 13.60
CA GLY A 293 -3.83 23.65 13.95
C GLY A 293 -2.46 23.76 13.27
N VAL A 294 -1.92 24.99 13.28
CA VAL A 294 -0.55 25.27 12.81
C VAL A 294 0.50 24.43 13.55
N PRO A 295 0.45 24.25 14.89
CA PRO A 295 1.43 23.43 15.60
C PRO A 295 1.44 21.97 15.13
N GLU A 296 0.27 21.37 14.92
CA GLU A 296 0.14 19.98 14.44
C GLU A 296 0.82 19.80 13.09
N SER A 297 0.60 20.73 12.17
CA SER A 297 1.22 20.73 10.84
C SER A 297 2.73 20.95 10.92
N ALA A 298 3.16 21.92 11.74
CA ALA A 298 4.56 22.25 11.96
C ALA A 298 5.35 21.15 12.67
N LEU A 299 4.68 20.21 13.35
CA LEU A 299 5.32 19.03 13.94
C LEU A 299 5.30 17.83 12.97
N THR A 300 4.20 17.63 12.25
CA THR A 300 4.01 16.46 11.39
C THR A 300 4.98 16.43 10.21
N TYR A 301 5.12 17.53 9.46
CA TYR A 301 6.00 17.54 8.29
C TYR A 301 7.49 17.41 8.64
N PRO A 302 8.03 18.09 9.67
CA PRO A 302 9.39 17.86 10.10
C PRO A 302 9.63 16.44 10.63
N LEU A 303 8.66 15.81 11.30
CA LEU A 303 8.79 14.41 11.72
C LEU A 303 8.91 13.47 10.50
N LEU A 304 8.11 13.70 9.46
CA LEU A 304 8.19 12.94 8.20
C LEU A 304 9.51 13.19 7.47
N LEU A 305 10.00 14.44 7.46
CA LEU A 305 11.31 14.78 6.91
C LEU A 305 12.46 14.14 7.70
N ALA A 306 12.39 14.16 9.03
CA ALA A 306 13.36 13.51 9.89
C ALA A 306 13.39 12.00 9.63
N ARG A 307 12.23 11.33 9.52
CA ARG A 307 12.11 9.93 9.10
C ARG A 307 12.76 9.71 7.74
N LYS A 308 12.45 10.55 6.75
CA LYS A 308 12.99 10.49 5.38
C LYS A 308 14.52 10.50 5.38
N LEU A 309 15.13 11.44 6.12
CA LEU A 309 16.59 11.58 6.24
C LEU A 309 17.21 10.44 7.04
N PHE A 310 16.58 10.04 8.14
CA PHE A 310 17.01 8.93 8.98
C PHE A 310 17.05 7.62 8.18
N LEU A 311 15.99 7.32 7.42
CA LEU A 311 15.98 6.16 6.55
C LEU A 311 17.10 6.23 5.51
N ARG A 312 17.22 7.35 4.79
CA ARG A 312 18.22 7.50 3.71
C ARG A 312 19.66 7.32 4.18
N TYR A 313 20.01 7.93 5.31
CA TYR A 313 21.40 8.09 5.72
C TYR A 313 21.80 7.23 6.92
N LEU A 314 20.85 6.71 7.71
CA LEU A 314 21.18 6.01 8.96
C LEU A 314 20.63 4.59 9.06
N CYS A 315 19.79 4.16 8.11
CA CYS A 315 19.28 2.80 8.08
C CYS A 315 19.84 2.04 6.87
N LEU A 316 20.43 0.88 7.11
CA LEU A 316 20.74 -0.09 6.05
C LEU A 316 19.45 -0.56 5.32
N PRO A 317 19.54 -0.97 4.05
CA PRO A 317 18.40 -1.57 3.36
C PRO A 317 17.99 -2.90 4.02
N ARG A 318 16.71 -3.27 3.90
CA ARG A 318 16.17 -4.50 4.54
C ARG A 318 16.76 -5.76 3.95
N PHE A 319 17.41 -6.61 4.74
CA PHE A 319 17.97 -7.87 4.22
C PHE A 319 16.90 -8.90 3.80
N TYR A 320 15.72 -8.86 4.44
CA TYR A 320 14.60 -9.76 4.19
C TYR A 320 13.36 -8.96 3.78
N PRO A 321 12.47 -9.56 2.97
CA PRO A 321 11.21 -8.91 2.61
C PRO A 321 10.31 -8.78 3.84
N ALA A 322 9.45 -7.76 3.85
CA ALA A 322 8.23 -7.82 4.65
C ALA A 322 7.36 -8.99 4.16
N THR A 323 6.54 -9.55 5.05
CA THR A 323 5.62 -10.64 4.72
C THR A 323 4.25 -10.24 5.22
N PHE A 324 3.29 -10.02 4.32
CA PHE A 324 1.91 -9.70 4.70
C PHE A 324 1.05 -10.95 4.69
N ILE A 325 1.20 -11.80 3.67
CA ILE A 325 0.51 -13.08 3.57
C ILE A 325 1.49 -14.25 3.35
N SER A 326 1.05 -15.47 3.69
CA SER A 326 1.82 -16.68 3.41
C SER A 326 1.61 -17.15 1.98
N GLN A 327 2.48 -18.06 1.52
CA GLN A 327 2.08 -18.95 0.43
C GLN A 327 0.94 -19.86 0.91
N PRO A 328 0.07 -20.31 0.00
CA PRO A 328 -1.01 -21.24 0.32
C PRO A 328 -0.45 -22.54 0.88
N ASP A 329 -1.04 -23.02 1.98
CA ASP A 329 -0.66 -24.28 2.59
C ASP A 329 -0.93 -25.45 1.61
N PRO A 330 0.04 -26.36 1.37
CA PRO A 330 -0.12 -27.41 0.36
C PRO A 330 -1.23 -28.43 0.63
N VAL A 331 -1.69 -28.56 1.87
CA VAL A 331 -2.70 -29.55 2.27
C VAL A 331 -4.08 -28.90 2.35
N THR A 332 -4.16 -27.74 3.00
CA THR A 332 -5.42 -27.07 3.30
C THR A 332 -5.76 -25.96 2.31
N GLY A 333 -4.79 -25.47 1.54
CA GLY A 333 -4.93 -24.31 0.66
C GLY A 333 -5.06 -22.97 1.39
N ARG A 334 -5.00 -22.96 2.74
CA ARG A 334 -5.20 -21.74 3.54
C ARG A 334 -3.99 -20.82 3.46
N ILE A 335 -4.28 -19.52 3.46
CA ILE A 335 -3.31 -18.43 3.45
C ILE A 335 -3.35 -17.73 4.81
N GLN A 336 -2.19 -17.56 5.43
CA GLN A 336 -2.06 -16.85 6.71
C GLN A 336 -1.83 -15.36 6.48
N HIS A 337 -2.36 -14.53 7.38
CA HIS A 337 -2.17 -13.09 7.39
C HIS A 337 -1.30 -12.67 8.57
N TYR A 338 -0.20 -11.97 8.31
CA TYR A 338 0.79 -11.62 9.33
C TYR A 338 0.70 -10.16 9.79
N HIS A 339 -0.09 -9.32 9.13
CA HIS A 339 -0.06 -7.87 9.36
C HIS A 339 -1.45 -7.24 9.43
N TRP A 340 -2.07 -7.29 10.60
CA TRP A 340 -3.40 -6.72 10.84
C TRP A 340 -3.34 -5.35 11.51
N LEU A 341 -4.39 -4.55 11.29
CA LEU A 341 -4.53 -3.25 11.95
C LEU A 341 -4.90 -3.41 13.43
N LYS A 342 -6.10 -3.96 13.72
CA LYS A 342 -6.67 -3.97 15.07
C LYS A 342 -6.82 -5.37 15.64
N ASP A 343 -7.70 -6.17 15.04
CA ASP A 343 -7.98 -7.54 15.47
C ASP A 343 -7.21 -8.55 14.59
N PRO A 344 -6.70 -9.67 15.14
CA PRO A 344 -5.82 -10.59 14.42
C PRO A 344 -6.59 -11.59 13.54
N TRP A 345 -7.36 -11.08 12.57
CA TRP A 345 -8.06 -11.92 11.60
C TRP A 345 -7.08 -12.64 10.68
N TYR A 346 -7.31 -13.94 10.50
CA TYR A 346 -6.51 -14.83 9.65
C TYR A 346 -5.07 -15.06 10.11
N SER A 347 -4.75 -14.67 11.35
CA SER A 347 -3.38 -14.62 11.85
C SER A 347 -3.03 -15.85 12.70
N PRO A 348 -1.87 -16.49 12.43
CA PRO A 348 -1.48 -17.72 13.09
C PRO A 348 -1.17 -17.51 14.57
N SER A 349 -1.72 -18.41 15.41
CA SER A 349 -1.54 -18.38 16.87
C SER A 349 -0.26 -19.09 17.34
N SER A 350 0.87 -18.84 16.67
CA SER A 350 2.16 -19.42 17.06
C SER A 350 2.66 -18.88 18.40
N PHE A 351 3.63 -19.58 19.00
CA PHE A 351 4.30 -19.10 20.22
C PHE A 351 4.89 -17.70 20.01
N TRP A 352 5.54 -17.46 18.87
CA TRP A 352 6.18 -16.17 18.58
C TRP A 352 5.17 -15.03 18.32
N SER A 353 4.04 -15.30 17.64
CA SER A 353 3.02 -14.25 17.43
C SER A 353 2.31 -13.85 18.72
N ARG A 354 2.27 -14.75 19.72
CA ARG A 354 1.63 -14.50 21.03
C ARG A 354 2.58 -13.93 22.08
N TRP A 355 3.85 -14.35 22.07
CA TRP A 355 4.83 -14.09 23.13
C TRP A 355 6.12 -13.42 22.65
N GLY A 356 6.27 -13.19 21.35
CA GLY A 356 7.34 -12.36 20.81
C GLY A 356 7.17 -10.87 21.17
N PRO A 357 8.11 -10.01 20.75
CA PRO A 357 8.14 -8.60 21.13
C PRO A 357 6.84 -7.84 20.82
N GLU A 358 6.26 -8.05 19.63
CA GLU A 358 4.99 -7.41 19.25
C GLU A 358 3.82 -7.92 20.10
N GLY A 359 3.75 -9.23 20.35
CA GLY A 359 2.71 -9.83 21.19
C GLY A 359 2.76 -9.30 22.63
N LEU A 360 3.95 -9.21 23.23
CA LEU A 360 4.14 -8.63 24.55
C LEU A 360 3.75 -7.14 24.61
N MET A 361 4.18 -6.36 23.61
CA MET A 361 3.79 -4.94 23.46
C MET A 361 2.26 -4.78 23.38
N ARG A 362 1.60 -5.55 22.51
CA ARG A 362 0.14 -5.50 22.35
C ARG A 362 -0.57 -5.83 23.67
N ARG A 363 -0.16 -6.89 24.37
CA ARG A 363 -0.71 -7.25 25.69
C ARG A 363 -0.54 -6.15 26.72
N ALA A 364 0.65 -5.55 26.81
CA ALA A 364 0.94 -4.48 27.76
C ALA A 364 0.01 -3.27 27.59
N PHE A 365 -0.52 -3.05 26.37
CA PHE A 365 -1.47 -1.98 26.08
C PHE A 365 -2.93 -2.43 25.92
N GLY A 366 -3.25 -3.68 26.30
CA GLY A 366 -4.62 -4.21 26.24
C GLY A 366 -5.14 -4.41 24.80
N LEU A 367 -4.23 -4.57 23.83
CA LEU A 367 -4.56 -4.89 22.45
C LEU A 367 -4.60 -6.41 22.25
N LYS A 368 -5.42 -6.88 21.30
CA LYS A 368 -5.51 -8.31 20.96
C LYS A 368 -4.22 -8.80 20.30
N VAL A 369 -3.85 -10.04 20.59
CA VAL A 369 -2.77 -10.76 19.91
C VAL A 369 -3.30 -11.97 19.16
N ALA A 370 -2.53 -12.49 18.20
CA ALA A 370 -2.93 -13.64 17.39
C ALA A 370 -3.43 -14.82 18.23
N GLY A 371 -4.57 -15.39 17.86
CA GLY A 371 -5.27 -16.44 18.61
C GLY A 371 -6.27 -15.94 19.67
N ASP A 372 -6.23 -14.66 20.05
CA ASP A 372 -7.33 -14.06 20.81
C ASP A 372 -8.59 -14.02 19.93
N GLY A 373 -9.78 -14.24 20.50
CA GLY A 373 -11.02 -14.40 19.72
C GLY A 373 -11.26 -15.83 19.21
N GLY A 374 -10.29 -16.74 19.36
CA GLY A 374 -10.43 -18.16 19.08
C GLY A 374 -10.72 -18.46 17.60
N ALA A 375 -11.43 -19.57 17.35
CA ALA A 375 -11.73 -20.05 16.00
C ALA A 375 -12.49 -19.03 15.13
N ALA A 376 -13.26 -18.11 15.75
CA ALA A 376 -14.02 -17.11 15.03
C ALA A 376 -13.14 -16.16 14.20
N MET A 377 -11.88 -15.94 14.59
CA MET A 377 -10.92 -15.10 13.86
C MET A 377 -10.09 -15.87 12.82
N LEU A 378 -10.35 -17.17 12.64
CA LEU A 378 -9.70 -18.03 11.65
C LEU A 378 -8.17 -18.05 11.76
N PRO A 379 -7.60 -18.42 12.93
CA PRO A 379 -6.14 -18.41 13.13
C PRO A 379 -5.39 -19.37 12.20
N ASP A 380 -6.06 -20.35 11.58
CA ASP A 380 -5.45 -21.25 10.60
C ASP A 380 -5.30 -20.61 9.20
N GLY A 381 -5.68 -19.33 9.05
CA GLY A 381 -5.67 -18.61 7.79
C GLY A 381 -7.01 -18.65 7.06
N PHE A 382 -7.07 -18.05 5.88
CA PHE A 382 -8.27 -17.95 5.04
C PHE A 382 -8.18 -18.78 3.77
N LEU A 383 -9.33 -19.24 3.31
CA LEU A 383 -9.60 -19.46 1.89
C LEU A 383 -10.30 -18.21 1.32
N PHE A 384 -10.26 -17.99 0.00
CA PHE A 384 -10.86 -16.77 -0.56
C PHE A 384 -12.37 -16.69 -0.33
N GLU A 385 -13.06 -17.81 -0.23
CA GLU A 385 -14.48 -17.89 0.17
C GLU A 385 -14.75 -17.46 1.63
N ASP A 386 -13.74 -17.46 2.51
CA ASP A 386 -13.86 -16.96 3.89
C ASP A 386 -13.84 -15.42 3.96
N VAL A 387 -13.36 -14.76 2.90
CA VAL A 387 -13.17 -13.30 2.88
C VAL A 387 -14.49 -12.59 2.58
N GLY A 388 -14.85 -11.59 3.37
CA GLY A 388 -16.06 -10.79 3.22
C GLY A 388 -17.02 -10.86 4.42
N PRO A 389 -18.19 -10.21 4.33
CA PRO A 389 -19.20 -10.19 5.39
C PRO A 389 -19.60 -11.60 5.85
N GLN A 390 -19.96 -11.74 7.13
CA GLN A 390 -20.28 -13.05 7.72
C GLN A 390 -21.36 -13.81 6.96
N ASP A 391 -22.37 -13.12 6.44
CA ASP A 391 -23.46 -13.73 5.66
C ASP A 391 -23.03 -14.17 4.24
N LYS A 392 -21.81 -13.84 3.82
CA LYS A 392 -21.19 -14.20 2.53
C LYS A 392 -20.03 -15.19 2.67
N MET A 393 -19.56 -15.47 3.87
CA MET A 393 -18.52 -16.46 4.11
C MET A 393 -18.96 -17.84 3.62
N GLY A 394 -18.10 -18.53 2.87
CA GLY A 394 -18.37 -19.83 2.26
C GLY A 394 -19.36 -19.82 1.10
N LYS A 395 -19.89 -18.66 0.69
CA LYS A 395 -20.83 -18.55 -0.44
C LYS A 395 -20.12 -18.21 -1.74
N GLY A 396 -20.71 -18.64 -2.85
CA GLY A 396 -20.22 -18.31 -4.19
C GLY A 396 -18.98 -19.09 -4.59
N VAL A 397 -18.73 -20.27 -4.00
CA VAL A 397 -17.54 -21.10 -4.29
C VAL A 397 -17.47 -21.44 -5.78
N ASP A 398 -18.53 -22.04 -6.34
CA ASP A 398 -18.58 -22.43 -7.76
C ASP A 398 -18.52 -21.22 -8.70
N GLU A 399 -19.23 -20.15 -8.34
CA GLU A 399 -19.25 -18.91 -9.11
C GLU A 399 -17.86 -18.26 -9.14
N THR A 400 -17.21 -18.15 -7.99
CA THR A 400 -15.84 -17.60 -7.85
C THR A 400 -14.84 -18.48 -8.62
N ALA A 401 -14.98 -19.80 -8.58
CA ALA A 401 -14.14 -20.72 -9.34
C ALA A 401 -14.33 -20.56 -10.86
N ARG A 402 -15.56 -20.28 -11.32
CA ARG A 402 -15.84 -19.96 -12.73
C ARG A 402 -15.26 -18.61 -13.12
N LEU A 403 -15.48 -17.58 -12.32
CA LEU A 403 -14.94 -16.23 -12.54
C LEU A 403 -13.41 -16.24 -12.57
N ALA A 404 -12.76 -16.99 -11.68
CA ALA A 404 -11.30 -17.13 -11.66
C ALA A 404 -10.77 -17.74 -12.96
N ARG A 405 -11.41 -18.80 -13.46
CA ARG A 405 -11.04 -19.43 -14.76
C ARG A 405 -11.18 -18.45 -15.93
N VAL A 406 -12.23 -17.64 -15.95
CA VAL A 406 -12.41 -16.60 -16.98
C VAL A 406 -11.35 -15.52 -16.86
N ALA A 407 -11.05 -15.05 -15.64
CA ALA A 407 -10.06 -14.01 -15.42
C ALA A 407 -8.64 -14.44 -15.84
N GLN A 408 -8.28 -15.71 -15.62
CA GLN A 408 -6.99 -16.28 -16.07
C GLN A 408 -6.80 -16.29 -17.58
N THR A 409 -7.87 -16.48 -18.35
CA THR A 409 -7.79 -16.59 -19.82
C THR A 409 -7.99 -15.26 -20.52
N LYS A 410 -8.73 -14.33 -19.91
CA LYS A 410 -9.08 -13.03 -20.49
C LYS A 410 -7.89 -12.08 -20.59
N VAL A 411 -6.98 -12.10 -19.61
CA VAL A 411 -5.87 -11.14 -19.53
C VAL A 411 -4.54 -11.86 -19.48
N SER A 412 -3.70 -11.64 -20.50
CA SER A 412 -2.41 -12.32 -20.61
C SER A 412 -1.41 -11.83 -19.54
N ALA A 413 -0.85 -12.79 -18.80
CA ALA A 413 0.17 -12.53 -17.78
C ALA A 413 1.51 -12.05 -18.38
N SER A 414 1.90 -12.63 -19.51
CA SER A 414 3.22 -12.39 -20.13
C SER A 414 3.21 -11.29 -21.21
N ALA A 415 2.03 -10.80 -21.58
CA ALA A 415 1.93 -9.70 -22.55
C ALA A 415 2.15 -8.34 -21.88
N CYS A 416 2.62 -7.38 -22.68
CA CYS A 416 2.51 -5.97 -22.33
C CYS A 416 1.09 -5.50 -22.71
N PRO A 417 0.32 -4.88 -21.78
CA PRO A 417 -1.03 -4.41 -22.06
C PRO A 417 -1.07 -3.13 -22.93
N PHE A 418 0.09 -2.61 -23.33
CA PHE A 418 0.27 -1.41 -24.17
C PHE A 418 0.93 -1.73 -25.51
N ALA A 419 1.28 -2.99 -25.76
CA ALA A 419 1.88 -3.37 -27.03
C ALA A 419 0.89 -3.12 -28.18
N LEU A 420 1.29 -2.31 -29.15
CA LEU A 420 0.50 -2.11 -30.36
C LEU A 420 0.28 -3.44 -31.08
N PRO A 421 -0.88 -3.64 -31.73
CA PRO A 421 -1.10 -4.79 -32.59
C PRO A 421 0.03 -4.87 -33.62
N ARG A 422 0.68 -6.03 -33.76
CA ARG A 422 1.64 -6.24 -34.86
C ARG A 422 0.89 -5.97 -36.17
N LYS A 423 1.32 -4.94 -36.93
CA LYS A 423 0.87 -4.77 -38.31
C LYS A 423 1.25 -6.06 -39.05
N GLY A 424 0.23 -6.80 -39.48
CA GLY A 424 0.35 -8.05 -40.22
C GLY A 424 0.90 -7.83 -41.62
#